data_AF-A0A3S0F0E9-F1
#
_entry.id   AF-A0A3S0F0E9-F1
#
_cell.length_a   1.000
_cell.length_b   1.000
_cell.length_c   1.000
_cell.angle_alpha   90.00
_cell.angle_beta   90.00
_cell.angle_gamma   90.00
#
_symmetry.space_group_name_H-M   'P 1'
#
loop_
_entity.id
_entity.type
_entity.pdbx_description
1 polymer ?
#
loop_
_entity_poly.entity_id
_entity_poly.type
_entity_poly.pdbx_seq_one_letter_code
_entity_poly.pdbx_strand_id
1 'polypeptide(L)'
;MKQTSSLKMLSLVALMLVVFPLVSPAANKKSQSKKNSDRGAYLYMASCEPCHQTGGNMINPDKKIVNSDKITSEAVFKKFLAAQHAQMPPWKTIVKSEADLKALYNYVRKLK
;
A
#
# COMPACT_ATOMS: atom_id res chain seq x y z
N MET A 1 -59.76 -8.38 -11.52
CA MET A 1 -59.90 -9.81 -11.90
C MET A 1 -59.75 -9.93 -13.42
N LYS A 2 -58.95 -10.92 -13.87
CA LYS A 2 -58.77 -11.44 -15.26
C LYS A 2 -57.97 -10.54 -16.22
N GLN A 3 -57.09 -11.01 -17.10
CA GLN A 3 -56.28 -12.22 -17.24
C GLN A 3 -55.32 -11.95 -18.42
N THR A 4 -54.01 -12.06 -18.17
CA THR A 4 -52.95 -12.70 -18.98
C THR A 4 -52.96 -12.65 -20.53
N SER A 5 -51.82 -12.21 -21.09
CA SER A 5 -51.20 -12.72 -22.33
C SER A 5 -49.70 -12.37 -22.25
N SER A 6 -48.78 -13.29 -21.95
CA SER A 6 -48.17 -14.31 -22.82
C SER A 6 -47.67 -13.75 -24.15
N LEU A 7 -46.35 -13.53 -24.31
CA LEU A 7 -45.54 -14.14 -25.37
C LEU A 7 -44.06 -13.70 -25.31
N LYS A 8 -43.21 -14.67 -24.96
CA LYS A 8 -41.92 -15.01 -25.57
C LYS A 8 -41.22 -13.92 -26.40
N MET A 9 -40.13 -13.39 -25.86
CA MET A 9 -38.95 -13.00 -26.65
C MET A 9 -37.73 -13.70 -26.02
N LEU A 10 -37.55 -14.97 -26.39
CA LEU A 10 -36.23 -15.58 -26.44
C LEU A 10 -35.42 -14.76 -27.45
N SER A 11 -34.58 -13.84 -26.99
CA SER A 11 -33.57 -13.24 -27.87
C SER A 11 -32.28 -14.02 -27.75
N LEU A 12 -31.91 -14.57 -28.89
CA LEU A 12 -30.71 -15.33 -29.20
C LEU A 12 -29.43 -14.70 -28.62
N VAL A 13 -28.65 -15.56 -27.97
CA VAL A 13 -27.23 -15.82 -28.24
C VAL A 13 -26.49 -14.75 -29.07
N ALA A 14 -25.63 -13.99 -28.39
CA ALA A 14 -24.39 -13.49 -28.98
C ALA A 14 -23.27 -13.68 -27.96
N LEU A 15 -22.89 -14.95 -27.79
CA LEU A 15 -21.69 -15.37 -27.07
C LEU A 15 -20.47 -14.95 -27.91
N MET A 16 -20.10 -13.68 -27.83
CA MET A 16 -18.83 -13.17 -28.36
C MET A 16 -17.71 -13.70 -27.45
N LEU A 17 -17.23 -14.91 -27.77
CA LEU A 17 -15.96 -15.46 -27.33
C LEU A 17 -14.83 -14.58 -27.90
N VAL A 18 -14.57 -13.46 -27.25
CA VAL A 18 -13.37 -12.66 -27.52
C VAL A 18 -12.20 -13.42 -26.90
N VAL A 19 -11.51 -14.18 -27.74
CA VAL A 19 -10.27 -14.89 -27.40
C VAL A 19 -9.18 -13.82 -27.22
N PHE A 20 -9.19 -13.14 -26.08
CA PHE A 20 -8.10 -12.26 -25.72
C PHE A 20 -6.85 -13.13 -25.50
N PRO A 21 -5.76 -12.94 -26.27
CA PRO A 21 -4.51 -13.61 -25.96
C PRO A 21 -4.11 -13.16 -24.56
N LEU A 22 -4.03 -14.14 -23.66
CA LEU A 22 -3.61 -14.01 -22.28
C LEU A 22 -2.10 -13.69 -22.26
N VAL A 23 -1.72 -12.51 -22.74
CA VAL A 23 -0.35 -12.00 -22.64
C VAL A 23 -0.14 -11.68 -21.17
N SER A 24 0.40 -12.67 -20.45
CA SER A 24 0.76 -12.56 -19.05
C SER A 24 1.95 -11.61 -18.93
N PRO A 25 1.83 -10.44 -18.26
CA PRO A 25 2.99 -9.61 -17.95
C PRO A 25 3.77 -10.25 -16.80
N ALA A 26 4.46 -11.35 -17.10
CA ALA A 26 5.25 -12.13 -16.16
C ALA A 26 6.75 -11.77 -16.23
N ALA A 27 7.12 -10.50 -16.41
CA ALA A 27 8.54 -10.16 -16.51
C ALA A 27 8.86 -8.69 -16.21
N ASN A 28 8.64 -8.22 -14.97
CA ASN A 28 9.46 -7.08 -14.48
C ASN A 28 9.55 -6.91 -12.94
N LYS A 29 9.43 -7.98 -12.16
CA LYS A 29 9.44 -7.87 -10.68
C LYS A 29 10.80 -7.47 -10.09
N LYS A 30 11.92 -7.82 -10.73
CA LYS A 30 13.27 -7.55 -10.18
C LYS A 30 13.70 -6.08 -10.28
N SER A 31 13.40 -5.40 -11.39
CA SER A 31 13.77 -3.98 -11.57
C SER A 31 12.96 -3.06 -10.63
N GLN A 32 11.69 -3.39 -10.43
CA GLN A 32 10.79 -2.62 -9.57
C GLN A 32 11.17 -2.73 -8.07
N SER A 33 11.70 -3.87 -7.63
CA SER A 33 12.14 -4.07 -6.23
C SER A 33 13.29 -3.15 -5.84
N LYS A 34 14.28 -2.94 -6.71
CA LYS A 34 15.44 -2.09 -6.40
C LYS A 34 15.02 -0.62 -6.30
N LYS A 35 14.29 -0.12 -7.31
CA LYS A 35 13.75 1.25 -7.33
C LYS A 35 12.87 1.56 -6.12
N ASN A 36 12.08 0.58 -5.67
CA ASN A 36 11.23 0.74 -4.49
C ASN A 36 12.03 0.80 -3.17
N SER A 37 13.19 0.14 -3.09
CA SER A 37 14.05 0.21 -1.90
C SER A 37 14.64 1.62 -1.72
N ASP A 38 15.08 2.24 -2.81
CA ASP A 38 15.65 3.59 -2.79
C ASP A 38 14.57 4.63 -2.45
N ARG A 39 13.34 4.44 -2.96
CA ARG A 39 12.20 5.32 -2.65
C ARG A 39 11.81 5.29 -1.17
N GLY A 40 11.80 4.12 -0.54
CA GLY A 40 11.47 3.98 0.87
C GLY A 40 12.48 4.67 1.78
N ALA A 41 13.77 4.50 1.48
CA ALA A 41 14.86 5.17 2.19
C ALA A 41 14.74 6.70 2.06
N TYR A 42 14.51 7.21 0.84
CA TYR A 42 14.31 8.64 0.60
C TYR A 42 13.17 9.22 1.44
N LEU A 43 12.00 8.57 1.43
CA LEU A 43 10.83 9.02 2.20
C LEU A 43 11.13 9.04 3.70
N TYR A 44 11.83 8.01 4.19
CA TYR A 44 12.22 7.93 5.58
C TYR A 44 13.18 9.05 5.97
N MET A 45 14.27 9.23 5.22
CA MET A 45 15.27 10.25 5.49
C MET A 45 14.69 11.67 5.45
N ALA A 46 13.81 11.94 4.48
CA ALA A 46 13.25 13.28 4.29
C ALA A 46 12.20 13.68 5.35
N SER A 47 11.54 12.71 6.01
CA SER A 47 10.36 13.03 6.83
C SER A 47 10.24 12.26 8.14
N CYS A 48 10.91 11.11 8.28
CA CYS A 48 10.85 10.27 9.49
C CYS A 48 12.15 10.37 10.32
N GLU A 49 13.30 10.32 9.67
CA GLU A 49 14.63 10.33 10.29
C GLU A 49 14.86 11.49 11.27
N PRO A 50 14.41 12.74 11.01
CA PRO A 50 14.64 13.84 11.96
C PRO A 50 14.14 13.56 13.38
N CYS A 51 13.07 12.77 13.51
CA CYS A 51 12.53 12.37 14.81
C CYS A 51 12.86 10.90 15.16
N HIS A 52 13.10 10.08 14.15
CA HIS A 52 13.29 8.63 14.27
C HIS A 52 14.69 8.20 13.85
N GLN A 53 15.72 8.94 14.26
CA GLN A 53 17.11 8.65 13.86
C GLN A 53 17.46 7.17 14.08
N THR A 54 17.94 6.51 13.03
CA THR A 54 18.27 5.07 13.01
C THR A 54 17.14 4.16 13.56
N GLY A 55 15.87 4.53 13.36
CA GLY A 55 14.72 3.80 13.88
C GLY A 55 14.42 4.05 15.36
N GLY A 56 15.09 5.00 16.01
CA GLY A 56 14.79 5.46 17.35
C GLY A 56 13.50 6.31 17.42
N ASN A 57 13.36 7.05 18.51
CA ASN A 57 12.34 8.07 18.66
C ASN A 57 12.83 9.10 19.69
N MET A 58 13.23 10.29 19.21
CA MET A 58 13.79 11.33 20.07
C MET A 58 12.75 11.97 21.01
N ILE A 59 11.46 11.88 20.67
CA ILE A 59 10.37 12.47 21.46
C ILE A 59 9.96 11.50 22.58
N ASN A 60 9.94 10.20 22.29
CA ASN A 60 9.63 9.15 23.25
C ASN A 60 10.49 7.89 22.99
N PRO A 61 11.61 7.72 23.71
CA PRO A 61 12.55 6.62 23.49
C PRO A 61 11.95 5.21 23.64
N ASP A 62 10.90 5.05 24.44
CA ASP A 62 10.20 3.76 24.62
C ASP A 62 9.36 3.38 23.38
N LYS A 63 9.10 4.33 22.49
CA LYS A 63 8.33 4.17 21.25
C LYS A 63 9.22 4.19 20.01
N LYS A 64 10.32 3.44 20.04
CA LYS A 64 11.21 3.23 18.89
C LYS A 64 10.56 2.35 17.81
N ILE A 65 10.96 2.59 16.56
CA ILE A 65 10.55 1.81 15.38
C ILE A 65 11.40 0.55 15.27
N VAL A 66 12.70 0.69 15.52
CA VAL A 66 13.68 -0.37 15.42
C VAL A 66 13.32 -1.52 16.36
N ASN A 67 13.35 -2.75 15.83
CA ASN A 67 12.95 -3.97 16.52
C ASN A 67 11.51 -3.95 17.10
N SER A 68 10.64 -3.07 16.60
CA SER A 68 9.24 -3.04 17.03
C SER A 68 8.46 -4.22 16.48
N ASP A 69 7.81 -4.95 17.39
CA ASP A 69 6.84 -6.00 17.10
C ASP A 69 5.49 -5.43 16.63
N LYS A 70 5.25 -4.13 16.80
CA LYS A 70 3.96 -3.48 16.48
C LYS A 70 3.72 -3.29 14.98
N ILE A 71 4.78 -3.19 14.17
CA ILE A 71 4.68 -2.95 12.72
C ILE A 71 4.71 -4.30 11.99
N THR A 72 3.65 -5.08 12.12
CA THR A 72 3.56 -6.47 11.61
C THR A 72 3.19 -6.57 10.14
N SER A 73 2.45 -5.60 9.60
CA SER A 73 1.98 -5.59 8.21
C SER A 73 1.86 -4.17 7.66
N GLU A 74 1.79 -4.03 6.33
CA GLU A 74 1.58 -2.75 5.66
C GLU A 74 0.25 -2.09 6.08
N ALA A 75 -0.81 -2.89 6.28
CA ALA A 75 -2.10 -2.39 6.77
C ALA A 75 -2.02 -1.83 8.19
N VAL A 76 -1.31 -2.52 9.09
CA VAL A 76 -1.06 -2.03 10.46
C VAL A 76 -0.21 -0.76 10.44
N PHE A 77 0.81 -0.71 9.58
CA PHE A 77 1.63 0.48 9.39
C PHE A 77 0.81 1.69 8.89
N LYS A 78 -0.03 1.48 7.88
CA LYS A 78 -0.96 2.51 7.38
C LYS A 78 -1.90 3.02 8.47
N LYS A 79 -2.48 2.10 9.24
CA LYS A 79 -3.36 2.44 10.37
C LYS A 79 -2.60 3.24 11.43
N PHE A 80 -1.35 2.87 11.73
CA PHE A 80 -0.51 3.61 12.66
C PHE A 80 -0.23 5.03 12.18
N LEU A 81 0.14 5.21 10.91
CA LEU A 81 0.35 6.54 10.31
C LEU A 81 -0.93 7.38 10.31
N ALA A 82 -2.09 6.76 10.07
CA ALA A 82 -3.38 7.43 10.04
C ALA A 82 -3.91 7.83 11.42
N ALA A 83 -3.44 7.23 12.50
CA ALA A 83 -3.94 7.48 13.85
C ALA A 83 -3.55 8.84 14.43
N GLN A 84 -2.76 9.65 13.72
CA GLN A 84 -2.26 10.97 14.12
C GLN A 84 -1.71 11.02 15.56
N HIS A 85 -0.40 10.92 15.70
CA HIS A 85 0.27 11.00 16.99
C HIS A 85 0.65 12.43 17.31
N ALA A 86 0.58 12.82 18.59
CA ALA A 86 1.08 14.12 19.03
C ALA A 86 2.54 14.32 18.55
N GLN A 87 2.84 15.50 18.01
CA GLN A 87 4.15 15.86 17.43
C GLN A 87 4.52 15.18 16.10
N MET A 88 3.78 14.17 15.63
CA MET A 88 4.02 13.55 14.32
C MET A 88 3.25 14.30 13.23
N PRO A 89 3.90 14.76 12.15
CA PRO A 89 3.21 15.48 11.07
C PRO A 89 2.19 14.58 10.35
N PRO A 90 1.16 15.15 9.70
CA PRO A 90 0.16 14.37 8.99
C PRO A 90 0.77 13.51 7.88
N TRP A 91 0.62 12.19 7.95
CA TRP A 91 1.32 11.25 7.05
C TRP A 91 0.99 11.41 5.55
N LYS A 92 -0.19 11.94 5.22
CA LYS A 92 -0.60 12.22 3.82
C LYS A 92 0.26 13.29 3.14
N THR A 93 1.03 14.07 3.90
CA THR A 93 2.01 15.00 3.31
C THR A 93 3.25 14.25 2.81
N ILE A 94 3.55 13.08 3.38
CA ILE A 94 4.74 12.26 3.13
C ILE A 94 4.46 11.19 2.07
N VAL A 95 3.37 10.44 2.24
CA VAL A 95 3.00 9.30 1.39
C VAL A 95 1.92 9.74 0.40
N LYS A 96 2.26 9.74 -0.90
CA LYS A 96 1.35 10.21 -1.98
C LYS A 96 0.66 9.10 -2.75
N SER A 97 1.06 7.85 -2.55
CA SER A 97 0.52 6.69 -3.24
C SER A 97 0.67 5.41 -2.41
N GLU A 98 -0.06 4.36 -2.76
CA GLU A 98 0.15 3.03 -2.14
C GLU A 98 1.57 2.48 -2.44
N ALA A 99 2.17 2.86 -3.57
CA ALA A 99 3.55 2.50 -3.88
C ALA A 99 4.56 3.14 -2.91
N ASP A 100 4.35 4.42 -2.55
CA ASP A 100 5.14 5.12 -1.53
C ASP A 100 4.96 4.48 -0.15
N LEU A 101 3.72 4.13 0.22
CA LEU A 101 3.41 3.46 1.48
C LEU A 101 4.18 2.14 1.61
N LYS A 102 4.10 1.32 0.56
CA LYS A 102 4.78 0.03 0.49
C LYS A 102 6.30 0.17 0.51
N ALA A 103 6.85 1.14 -0.23
CA ALA A 103 8.27 1.43 -0.23
C ALA A 103 8.76 1.82 1.16
N LEU A 104 8.05 2.75 1.83
CA LEU A 104 8.37 3.21 3.18
C LEU A 104 8.26 2.07 4.21
N TYR A 105 7.18 1.28 4.17
CA TYR A 105 7.01 0.11 5.04
C TYR A 105 8.17 -0.88 4.89
N ASN A 106 8.54 -1.22 3.65
CA ASN A 106 9.63 -2.16 3.38
C ASN A 106 10.98 -1.65 3.89
N TYR A 107 11.22 -0.34 3.82
CA TYR A 107 12.44 0.26 4.38
C TYR A 107 12.42 0.18 5.91
N VAL A 108 11.33 0.60 6.54
CA VAL A 108 11.16 0.57 8.01
C VAL A 108 11.38 -0.82 8.58
N ARG A 109 10.89 -1.88 7.92
CA ARG A 109 11.09 -3.29 8.35
C ARG A 109 12.54 -3.77 8.29
N LYS A 110 13.44 -3.04 7.61
CA LYS A 110 14.87 -3.36 7.53
C LYS A 110 15.71 -2.67 8.61
N LEU A 111 15.14 -1.68 9.30
CA LEU A 111 15.82 -1.01 10.42
C LEU A 111 15.98 -2.02 11.57
N LYS A 112 17.20 -2.18 12.07
CA LYS A 112 17.60 -3.12 13.13
C LYS A 112 18.40 -2.44 14.21
#